data_AF-A0A447G7U5-F1
#
_entry.id   AF-A0A447G7U5-F1
#
_cell.length_a   1.000
_cell.length_b   1.000
_cell.length_c   1.000
_cell.angle_alpha   90.00
_cell.angle_beta   90.00
_cell.angle_gamma   90.00
#
_symmetry.space_group_name_H-M   'P 1'
#
loop_
_entity.id
_entity.type
_entity.pdbx_description
1 polymer ?
#
loop_
_entity_poly.entity_id
_entity_poly.type
_entity_poly.pdbx_seq_one_letter_code
_entity_poly.pdbx_strand_id
1 'polypeptide(L)' 'MDVTDVFHDRVQALTTSDKETVLPFTGLKSPQGLAVDHDGAVLVVDAGNRRVLKLPAR' A
#
# COMPACT_ATOMS: atom_id res chain seq x y z
N MET A 1 -1.93 -12.15 4.79
CA MET A 1 -2.78 -10.96 4.65
C MET A 1 -3.86 -11.11 5.69
N ASP A 2 -3.86 -10.26 6.71
CA ASP A 2 -5.02 -9.83 7.49
C ASP A 2 -4.50 -8.84 8.53
N VAL A 3 -4.92 -7.58 8.41
CA VAL A 3 -4.78 -6.58 9.46
C VAL A 3 -6.11 -5.90 9.58
N THR A 4 -6.82 -6.17 10.68
CA THR A 4 -7.68 -5.21 11.37
C THR A 4 -7.99 -5.75 12.75
N ASP A 5 -7.59 -5.01 13.78
CA ASP A 5 -8.31 -5.01 15.05
C ASP A 5 -8.50 -3.54 15.45
N VAL A 6 -9.75 -3.11 15.40
CA VAL A 6 -10.17 -1.73 15.58
C VAL A 6 -10.68 -1.52 17.02
N PHE A 7 -10.75 -2.57 17.86
CA PHE A 7 -11.32 -2.47 19.21
C PHE A 7 -10.58 -3.20 20.32
N HIS A 8 -9.57 -4.02 20.02
CA HIS A 8 -8.65 -4.54 21.01
C HIS A 8 -7.22 -4.20 20.61
N ASP A 9 -6.47 -3.76 21.61
CA ASP A 9 -5.13 -3.21 21.55
C ASP A 9 -4.08 -4.28 21.13
N ARG A 10 -4.18 -4.81 19.90
CA ARG A 10 -3.14 -5.39 19.02
C ARG A 10 -3.70 -6.34 17.96
N VAL A 11 -3.25 -6.14 16.71
CA VAL A 11 -3.01 -7.23 15.75
C VAL A 11 -1.57 -7.12 15.25
N GLN A 12 -0.76 -8.15 15.54
CA GLN A 12 0.62 -8.28 15.07
C GLN A 12 0.82 -9.62 14.36
N ALA A 13 1.09 -9.54 13.07
CA ALA A 13 1.97 -10.47 12.37
C ALA A 13 2.89 -9.62 11.48
N LEU A 14 3.93 -9.02 12.10
CA LEU A 14 5.01 -8.36 11.41
C LEU A 14 6.04 -9.43 11.02
N THR A 15 5.89 -10.01 9.83
CA THR A 15 7.01 -10.75 9.24
C THR A 15 7.95 -9.72 8.65
N THR A 16 9.04 -9.45 9.37
CA THR A 16 10.18 -8.64 8.97
C THR A 16 10.74 -9.16 7.65
N SER A 17 10.28 -8.60 6.55
CA SER A 17 11.25 -8.25 5.53
C SER A 17 11.69 -6.85 5.91
N ASP A 18 12.87 -6.71 6.54
CA ASP A 18 13.54 -5.42 6.79
C ASP A 18 14.00 -4.75 5.47
N LYS A 19 13.26 -5.01 4.40
CA LYS A 19 13.57 -4.65 3.04
C LYS A 19 12.49 -3.70 2.57
N GLU A 20 12.70 -2.44 2.88
CA GLU A 20 12.00 -1.36 2.21
C GLU A 20 12.24 -1.50 0.71
N THR A 21 11.16 -1.65 -0.05
CA THR A 21 11.21 -1.70 -1.51
C THR A 21 10.55 -0.45 -2.04
N VAL A 22 11.35 0.41 -2.67
CA VAL A 22 10.83 1.58 -3.37
C VAL A 22 10.12 1.11 -4.63
N LEU A 23 8.81 1.37 -4.70
CA LEU A 23 8.02 1.09 -5.89
C LEU A 23 8.22 2.20 -6.94
N PRO A 24 8.24 1.87 -8.24
CA PRO A 24 8.56 2.80 -9.32
C PRO A 24 7.42 3.78 -9.65
N PHE A 25 6.75 4.33 -8.64
CA PHE A 25 5.83 5.45 -8.84
C PHE A 25 6.60 6.75 -8.99
N THR A 26 6.28 7.54 -10.00
CA THR A 26 6.90 8.85 -10.25
C THR A 26 5.83 9.94 -10.35
N GLY A 27 6.21 11.17 -9.95
CA GLY A 27 5.32 12.33 -10.04
C GLY A 27 4.09 12.29 -9.13
N LEU A 28 4.16 11.58 -8.01
CA LEU A 28 3.09 11.61 -7.00
C LEU A 28 2.95 13.01 -6.38
N LYS A 29 1.72 13.39 -6.06
CA LYS A 29 1.37 14.65 -5.41
C LYS A 29 0.31 14.39 -4.34
N SER A 30 0.69 14.49 -3.06
CA SER A 30 -0.19 14.20 -1.92
C SER A 30 -0.85 12.81 -2.03
N PRO A 31 -0.08 11.71 -2.02
CA PRO A 31 -0.65 10.38 -1.93
C PRO A 31 -1.32 10.19 -0.56
N GLN A 32 -2.53 9.65 -0.54
CA GLN A 32 -3.35 9.53 0.68
C GLN A 32 -3.72 8.08 1.04
N GLY A 33 -3.50 7.14 0.13
CA GLY A 33 -3.88 5.75 0.35
C GLY A 33 -3.04 4.79 -0.49
N LEU A 34 -2.84 3.60 0.08
CA LEU A 34 -2.14 2.48 -0.52
C LEU A 34 -2.96 1.20 -0.26
N ALA A 35 -3.16 0.39 -1.29
CA ALA A 35 -3.76 -0.94 -1.15
C ALA A 35 -3.00 -1.94 -2.03
N VAL A 36 -3.07 -3.22 -1.68
CA VAL A 36 -2.56 -4.32 -2.50
C VAL A 36 -3.75 -5.22 -2.83
N ASP A 37 -3.97 -5.52 -4.11
CA ASP A 37 -5.02 -6.46 -4.53
C ASP A 37 -4.60 -7.93 -4.34
N HIS A 38 -5.53 -8.86 -4.55
CA HIS A 38 -5.25 -10.29 -4.37
C HIS A 38 -4.20 -10.83 -5.34
N ASP A 39 -4.02 -10.18 -6.49
CA ASP A 39 -3.00 -10.52 -7.49
C ASP A 39 -1.63 -9.92 -7.14
N GLY A 40 -1.54 -9.16 -6.04
CA GLY A 40 -0.31 -8.51 -5.57
C GLY A 40 -0.03 -7.16 -6.25
N ALA A 41 -0.96 -6.63 -7.04
CA ALA A 41 -0.80 -5.32 -7.62
C ALA A 41 -1.02 -4.22 -6.58
N VAL A 42 -0.22 -3.17 -6.66
CA VAL A 42 -0.25 -2.06 -5.72
C VAL A 42 -1.04 -0.90 -6.31
N LEU A 43 -2.05 -0.44 -5.58
CA LEU A 43 -2.85 0.73 -5.91
C LEU A 43 -2.48 1.90 -5.02
N VAL A 44 -2.29 3.08 -5.64
CA VAL A 44 -1.97 4.33 -4.94
C VAL A 44 -3.02 5.38 -5.27
N VAL A 45 -3.61 5.97 -4.23
CA VAL A 45 -4.50 7.14 -4.36
C VAL A 45 -3.63 8.40 -4.38
N ASP A 46 -3.40 8.95 -5.57
CA ASP A 46 -2.59 10.14 -5.82
C ASP A 46 -3.49 11.39 -5.82
N ALA A 47 -3.95 11.78 -4.63
CA ALA A 47 -5.07 12.70 -4.45
C ALA A 47 -4.80 14.11 -5.02
N GLY A 48 -3.57 14.62 -4.89
CA GLY A 48 -3.19 15.92 -5.43
C GLY A 48 -3.14 15.97 -6.96
N ASN A 49 -3.05 14.81 -7.62
CA ASN A 49 -3.21 14.67 -9.06
C ASN A 49 -4.60 14.15 -9.47
N ARG A 50 -5.50 13.89 -8.50
CA ARG A 50 -6.86 13.37 -8.71
C ARG A 50 -6.88 12.08 -9.56
N ARG A 51 -5.96 11.16 -9.29
CA ARG A 51 -5.87 9.88 -10.01
C ARG A 51 -5.61 8.72 -9.05
N VAL A 52 -5.87 7.52 -9.55
CA VAL A 52 -5.43 6.27 -8.92
C VAL A 52 -4.42 5.62 -9.87
N LEU A 53 -3.25 5.23 -9.35
CA LEU A 53 -2.23 4.51 -10.09
C LEU A 53 -2.25 3.04 -9.68
N LYS A 54 -2.05 2.14 -10.64
CA LYS A 54 -1.89 0.71 -10.40
C LYS A 54 -0.52 0.26 -10.89
N LEU A 55 0.24 -0.41 -10.03
CA LEU A 55 1.45 -1.13 -10.38
C LEU A 55 1.13 -2.62 -10.35
N PRO A 56 1.12 -3.32 -11.49
CA PRO A 56 0.91 -4.76 -11.53
C PRO A 56 1.94 -5.51 -10.69
N ALA A 57 1.55 -6.66 -10.14
CA ALA A 57 2.52 -7.62 -9.62
C ALA A 57 3.46 -8.08 -10.73
N ARG A 58 4.68 -8.47 -10.32
CA ARG A 58 5.67 -9.09 -11.20
C ARG A 58 5.39 -10.57 -11.41
#